data_AF-A0A7S1PU58-F1
#
_entry.id   AF-A0A7S1PU58-F1
#
_cell.length_a   1.000
_cell.length_b   1.000
_cell.length_c   1.000
_cell.angle_alpha   90.00
_cell.angle_beta   90.00
_cell.angle_gamma   90.00
#
_symmetry.space_group_name_H-M   'P 1'
#
loop_
_entity.id
_entity.type
_entity.pdbx_description
1 polymer ?
#
loop_
_entity_poly.entity_id
_entity_poly.type
_entity_poly.pdbx_seq_one_letter_code
_entity_poly.pdbx_strand_id
1 'polypeptide(L)'
;MGLVTAVFKNAPTGQRRLATTVTGICQYGFIFSILGLYVLSFGKGLGMIFHDVHVCLPVWALVGCALILPFCLTARAMGTWKALIWVNVFTIVGSITIPLADMIVRGVEETRPAGSHFEAVAADLTFDGAMSGLSTFTFAFTSQFMLVEIMSEMKDVRELPKAYAGISAPFQLVAFLLVGLVGYYYMGDSVHGMIADNIPFGLAFRGAAGCLFVHI
;
A
#
# COMPACT_ATOMS: atom_id res chain seq x y z
N MET A 1 12.79 17.96 -10.76
CA MET A 1 14.19 17.80 -11.26
C MET A 1 15.23 18.69 -10.58
N GLY A 2 14.90 19.91 -10.12
CA GLY A 2 15.88 20.83 -9.52
C GLY A 2 16.64 20.28 -8.30
N LEU A 3 15.97 19.48 -7.45
CA LEU A 3 16.59 18.89 -6.24
C LEU A 3 17.65 17.83 -6.59
N VAL A 4 17.38 16.94 -7.56
CA VAL A 4 18.33 15.90 -8.00
C VAL A 4 19.58 16.53 -8.60
N THR A 5 19.41 17.57 -9.41
CA THR A 5 20.55 18.32 -9.97
C THR A 5 21.37 19.03 -8.89
N ALA A 6 20.72 19.50 -7.81
CA ALA A 6 21.40 20.12 -6.67
C ALA A 6 22.23 19.11 -5.86
N VAL A 7 21.73 17.89 -5.65
CA VAL A 7 22.45 16.81 -4.93
C VAL A 7 23.74 16.43 -5.66
N PHE A 8 23.70 16.35 -7.00
CA PHE A 8 24.87 16.02 -7.82
C PHE A 8 25.64 17.25 -8.32
N LYS A 9 25.45 18.43 -7.73
CA LYS A 9 26.06 19.68 -8.21
C LYS A 9 27.59 19.61 -8.26
N ASN A 10 28.21 18.92 -7.29
CA ASN A 10 29.66 18.79 -7.17
C ASN A 10 30.24 17.60 -7.97
N ALA A 11 29.41 16.78 -8.61
CA ALA A 11 29.86 15.63 -9.38
C ALA A 11 30.32 16.06 -10.79
N PRO A 12 31.29 15.34 -11.41
CA PRO A 12 31.66 15.52 -12.81
C PRO A 12 30.44 15.50 -13.74
N THR A 13 30.44 16.35 -14.77
CA THR A 13 29.27 16.57 -15.64
C THR A 13 28.70 15.29 -16.24
N GLY A 14 29.56 14.33 -16.62
CA GLY A 14 29.14 13.02 -17.12
C GLY A 14 28.41 12.18 -16.07
N GLN A 15 28.97 12.07 -14.86
CA GLN A 15 28.36 11.35 -13.74
C GLN A 15 27.04 11.99 -13.32
N ARG A 16 26.99 13.33 -13.25
CA ARG A 16 25.77 14.08 -12.93
C ARG A 16 24.65 13.81 -13.94
N ARG A 17 24.96 13.83 -15.24
CA ARG A 17 23.98 13.58 -16.30
C ARG A 17 23.46 12.14 -16.24
N LEU A 18 24.36 11.17 -16.05
CA LEU A 18 23.97 9.76 -15.89
C LEU A 18 23.08 9.58 -14.67
N ALA A 19 23.51 10.03 -13.49
CA ALA A 19 22.75 9.90 -12.24
C ALA A 19 21.37 10.55 -12.34
N THR A 20 21.29 11.78 -12.86
CA THR A 20 20.00 12.48 -13.03
C THR A 20 19.07 11.73 -13.98
N THR A 21 19.60 11.17 -15.07
CA THR A 21 18.80 10.42 -16.06
C THR A 21 18.30 9.10 -15.47
N VAL A 22 19.17 8.34 -14.82
CA VAL A 22 18.83 7.06 -14.18
C VAL A 22 17.79 7.28 -13.08
N THR A 23 18.01 8.26 -12.18
CA THR A 23 17.04 8.60 -11.14
C THR A 23 15.69 9.01 -11.75
N GLY A 24 15.69 9.81 -12.82
CA GLY A 24 14.46 10.18 -13.52
C GLY A 24 13.72 8.97 -14.07
N ILE A 25 14.40 8.09 -14.80
CA ILE A 25 13.81 6.85 -15.35
C ILE A 25 13.24 5.98 -14.23
N CYS A 26 14.01 5.73 -13.18
CA CYS A 26 13.57 4.92 -12.04
C CYS A 26 12.35 5.54 -11.34
N GLN A 27 12.35 6.85 -11.10
CA GLN A 27 11.26 7.52 -10.40
C GLN A 27 9.97 7.53 -11.24
N TYR A 28 10.04 7.89 -12.53
CA TYR A 28 8.86 7.88 -13.40
C TYR A 28 8.36 6.46 -13.66
N GLY A 29 9.26 5.50 -13.84
CA GLY A 29 8.89 4.09 -13.97
C GLY A 29 8.19 3.57 -12.71
N PHE A 30 8.70 3.92 -11.52
CA PHE A 30 8.06 3.58 -10.26
C PHE A 30 6.67 4.21 -10.12
N ILE A 31 6.53 5.50 -10.41
CA ILE A 31 5.24 6.20 -10.35
C ILE A 31 4.23 5.60 -11.33
N PHE A 32 4.64 5.27 -12.55
CA PHE A 32 3.77 4.61 -13.51
C PHE A 32 3.28 3.24 -13.00
N SER A 33 4.20 2.43 -12.47
CA SER A 33 3.87 1.11 -11.92
C SER A 33 2.94 1.20 -10.71
N ILE A 34 3.17 2.13 -9.78
CA ILE A 34 2.32 2.27 -8.59
C ILE A 34 0.93 2.79 -8.94
N LEU A 35 0.82 3.70 -9.92
CA LEU A 35 -0.49 4.13 -10.43
C LEU A 35 -1.25 2.96 -11.06
N GLY A 36 -0.57 2.09 -11.81
CA GLY A 36 -1.17 0.86 -12.33
C GLY A 36 -1.67 -0.06 -11.21
N LEU A 37 -0.86 -0.26 -10.16
CA LEU A 37 -1.25 -1.04 -8.99
C LEU A 37 -2.45 -0.42 -8.25
N TYR A 38 -2.49 0.90 -8.07
CA TYR A 38 -3.63 1.58 -7.45
C TYR A 38 -4.90 1.42 -8.28
N VAL A 39 -4.84 1.60 -9.60
CA VAL A 39 -6.02 1.40 -10.48
C VAL A 39 -6.56 -0.03 -10.37
N LEU A 40 -5.68 -1.04 -10.37
CA LEU A 40 -6.08 -2.43 -10.20
C LEU A 40 -6.66 -2.71 -8.82
N SER A 41 -6.03 -2.16 -7.77
CA SER A 41 -6.46 -2.37 -6.39
C SER A 41 -7.78 -1.67 -6.09
N PHE A 42 -8.00 -0.50 -6.68
CA PHE A 42 -9.26 0.23 -6.62
C PHE A 42 -10.39 -0.51 -7.33
N GLY A 43 -10.12 -1.05 -8.52
CA GLY A 43 -11.05 -1.94 -9.24
C GLY A 43 -11.37 -3.21 -8.45
N LYS A 44 -10.36 -3.83 -7.83
CA LYS A 44 -10.55 -5.00 -6.97
C LYS A 44 -11.37 -4.64 -5.73
N GLY A 45 -11.10 -3.51 -5.08
CA GLY A 45 -11.88 -2.98 -3.96
C GLY A 45 -13.37 -2.84 -4.30
N LEU A 46 -13.70 -2.22 -5.44
CA LEU A 46 -15.08 -2.12 -5.92
C LEU A 46 -15.71 -3.49 -6.16
N GLY A 47 -14.99 -4.41 -6.81
CA GLY A 47 -15.46 -5.78 -7.03
C GLY A 47 -15.73 -6.54 -5.73
N MET A 48 -14.94 -6.31 -4.68
CA MET A 48 -15.14 -6.91 -3.36
C MET A 48 -16.36 -6.31 -2.63
N ILE A 49 -16.57 -4.99 -2.72
CA ILE A 49 -17.76 -4.32 -2.17
C ILE A 49 -19.03 -4.87 -2.83
N PHE A 50 -19.03 -4.93 -4.17
CA PHE A 50 -20.15 -5.37 -4.99
C PHE A 50 -19.96 -6.82 -5.46
N HIS A 51 -19.59 -7.73 -4.55
CA HIS A 51 -19.32 -9.13 -4.90
C HIS A 51 -20.52 -9.88 -5.49
N ASP A 52 -21.75 -9.38 -5.28
CA ASP A 52 -22.96 -9.93 -5.91
C ASP A 52 -23.01 -9.68 -7.43
N VAL A 53 -22.26 -8.67 -7.91
CA VAL A 53 -22.29 -8.21 -9.29
C VAL A 53 -21.08 -8.76 -10.06
N HIS A 54 -21.37 -9.63 -11.02
CA HIS A 54 -20.36 -10.32 -11.82
C HIS A 54 -19.87 -9.42 -12.97
N VAL A 55 -18.99 -8.50 -12.65
CA VAL A 55 -18.33 -7.61 -13.61
C VAL A 55 -16.83 -7.85 -13.57
N CYS A 56 -16.18 -7.84 -14.74
CA CYS A 56 -14.76 -8.11 -14.84
C CYS A 56 -13.91 -6.98 -14.24
N LEU A 57 -12.73 -7.33 -13.73
CA LEU A 57 -11.80 -6.39 -13.08
C LEU A 57 -11.46 -5.16 -13.94
N PRO A 58 -11.25 -5.24 -15.26
CA PRO A 58 -10.97 -4.06 -16.08
C PRO A 58 -12.12 -3.04 -16.07
N VAL A 59 -13.38 -3.50 -16.05
CA VAL A 59 -14.53 -2.60 -16.02
C VAL A 59 -14.63 -1.92 -14.66
N TRP A 60 -14.43 -2.65 -13.56
CA TRP A 60 -14.36 -2.05 -12.23
C TRP A 60 -13.23 -1.03 -12.09
N ALA A 61 -12.05 -1.30 -12.68
CA ALA A 61 -10.94 -0.36 -12.72
C ALA A 61 -11.32 0.92 -13.48
N LEU A 62 -12.01 0.82 -14.62
CA LEU A 62 -12.48 1.98 -15.38
C LEU A 62 -13.53 2.81 -14.64
N VAL A 63 -14.51 2.16 -14.02
CA VAL A 63 -15.49 2.82 -13.13
C VAL A 63 -14.75 3.54 -12.01
N GLY A 64 -13.75 2.87 -11.45
CA GLY A 64 -12.90 3.42 -10.43
C GLY A 64 -12.16 4.69 -10.87
N CYS A 65 -11.49 4.65 -12.01
CA CYS A 65 -10.84 5.81 -12.62
C CYS A 65 -11.83 6.97 -12.85
N ALA A 66 -13.07 6.68 -13.26
CA ALA A 66 -14.08 7.71 -13.45
C ALA A 66 -14.50 8.38 -12.12
N LEU A 67 -14.56 7.61 -11.02
CA LEU A 67 -14.90 8.12 -9.68
C LEU A 67 -13.79 9.01 -9.09
N ILE A 68 -12.51 8.67 -9.32
CA ILE A 68 -11.38 9.45 -8.77
C ILE A 68 -11.05 10.69 -9.61
N LEU A 69 -11.39 10.69 -10.91
CA LEU A 69 -11.13 11.79 -11.84
C LEU A 69 -11.53 13.19 -11.32
N PRO A 70 -12.74 13.44 -10.75
CA PRO A 70 -13.09 14.76 -10.22
C PRO A 70 -12.17 15.21 -9.07
N PHE A 71 -11.68 14.28 -8.26
CA PHE A 71 -10.72 14.59 -7.20
C PHE A 71 -9.35 14.90 -7.79
N CYS A 72 -8.88 14.14 -8.78
CA CYS A 72 -7.63 14.44 -9.49
C CYS A 72 -7.65 15.80 -10.21
N LEU A 73 -8.80 16.20 -10.77
CA LEU A 73 -8.94 17.50 -11.43
C LEU A 73 -8.97 18.69 -10.47
N THR A 74 -9.33 18.47 -9.20
CA THR A 74 -9.48 19.52 -8.18
C THR A 74 -8.33 19.57 -7.19
N ALA A 75 -7.63 18.46 -6.97
CA ALA A 75 -6.48 18.36 -6.07
C ALA A 75 -5.22 19.00 -6.69
N ARG A 76 -5.07 20.31 -6.50
CA ARG A 76 -3.88 21.06 -6.96
C ARG A 76 -2.74 21.08 -5.93
N ALA A 77 -3.01 20.78 -4.66
CA ALA A 77 -2.02 20.68 -3.60
C ALA A 77 -2.37 19.55 -2.63
N MET A 78 -1.34 18.96 -2.00
CA MET A 78 -1.48 17.84 -1.05
C MET A 78 -2.36 18.20 0.17
N GLY A 79 -2.44 19.49 0.52
CA GLY A 79 -3.24 20.01 1.63
C GLY A 79 -4.63 20.52 1.27
N THR A 80 -5.08 20.43 0.00
CA THR A 80 -6.37 20.99 -0.43
C THR A 80 -7.55 20.33 0.28
N TRP A 81 -7.46 19.03 0.55
CA TRP A 81 -8.54 18.26 1.20
C TRP A 81 -8.07 17.61 2.51
N LYS A 82 -7.89 18.43 3.56
CA LYS A 82 -7.45 17.94 4.89
C LYS A 82 -8.35 16.84 5.48
N ALA A 83 -9.65 16.88 5.17
CA ALA A 83 -10.58 15.83 5.60
C ALA A 83 -10.25 14.47 4.97
N LEU A 84 -9.77 14.47 3.72
CA LEU A 84 -9.40 13.25 3.00
C LEU A 84 -8.21 12.54 3.65
N ILE A 85 -7.28 13.29 4.24
CA ILE A 85 -6.16 12.73 5.02
C ILE A 85 -6.68 11.94 6.22
N TRP A 86 -7.62 12.51 6.98
CA TRP A 86 -8.21 11.82 8.12
C TRP A 86 -9.03 10.60 7.69
N VAL A 87 -9.84 10.73 6.64
CA VAL A 87 -10.58 9.61 6.06
C VAL A 87 -9.60 8.50 5.67
N ASN A 88 -8.50 8.84 5.00
CA ASN A 88 -7.47 7.88 4.60
C ASN A 88 -6.90 7.13 5.81
N VAL A 89 -6.52 7.84 6.88
CA VAL A 89 -6.02 7.22 8.13
C VAL A 89 -7.05 6.28 8.74
N PHE A 90 -8.31 6.70 8.86
CA PHE A 90 -9.37 5.84 9.40
C PHE A 90 -9.60 4.60 8.54
N THR A 91 -9.51 4.75 7.23
CA THR A 91 -9.70 3.64 6.29
C THR A 91 -8.50 2.69 6.27
N ILE A 92 -7.27 3.15 6.48
CA ILE A 92 -6.12 2.26 6.74
C ILE A 92 -6.40 1.43 7.97
N VAL A 93 -6.73 2.08 9.08
CA VAL A 93 -7.01 1.39 10.35
C VAL A 93 -8.17 0.41 10.19
N GLY A 94 -9.24 0.78 9.48
CA GLY A 94 -10.36 -0.12 9.19
C GLY A 94 -9.98 -1.31 8.31
N SER A 95 -9.18 -1.09 7.26
CA SER A 95 -8.72 -2.14 6.35
C SER A 95 -7.85 -3.20 7.04
N ILE A 96 -7.20 -2.83 8.15
CA ILE A 96 -6.41 -3.72 8.99
C ILE A 96 -7.27 -4.34 10.08
N THR A 97 -7.99 -3.53 10.85
CA THR A 97 -8.69 -3.99 12.05
C THR A 97 -9.90 -4.86 11.74
N ILE A 98 -10.65 -4.60 10.65
CA ILE A 98 -11.85 -5.37 10.32
C ILE A 98 -11.50 -6.83 9.98
N PRO A 99 -10.56 -7.12 9.04
CA PRO A 99 -10.20 -8.51 8.75
C PRO A 99 -9.58 -9.24 9.95
N LEU A 100 -8.69 -8.57 10.69
CA LEU A 100 -8.06 -9.18 11.85
C LEU A 100 -9.08 -9.46 12.97
N ALA A 101 -10.05 -8.57 13.19
CA ALA A 101 -11.10 -8.79 14.18
C ALA A 101 -12.01 -9.96 13.78
N ASP A 102 -12.39 -10.09 12.50
CA ASP A 102 -13.17 -11.24 12.01
C ASP A 102 -12.41 -12.56 12.23
N MET A 103 -11.10 -12.58 11.92
CA MET A 103 -10.25 -13.75 12.18
C MET A 103 -10.17 -14.09 13.67
N ILE A 104 -10.03 -13.08 14.54
CA ILE A 104 -9.97 -13.27 15.99
C ILE A 104 -11.29 -13.86 16.52
N VAL A 105 -12.43 -13.36 16.06
CA VAL A 105 -13.76 -13.79 16.52
C VAL A 105 -14.06 -15.23 16.10
N ARG A 106 -13.69 -15.62 14.88
CA ARG A 106 -13.85 -17.00 14.39
C ARG A 106 -12.86 -17.99 15.02
N GLY A 107 -11.69 -17.49 15.43
CA GLY A 107 -10.65 -18.32 16.00
C GLY A 107 -9.88 -19.14 14.96
N VAL A 108 -8.79 -19.77 15.40
CA VAL A 108 -7.87 -20.53 14.53
C VAL A 108 -8.54 -21.76 13.93
N GLU A 109 -9.47 -22.38 14.66
CA GLU A 109 -10.14 -23.62 14.23
C GLU A 109 -11.00 -23.45 12.98
N GLU A 110 -11.63 -22.28 12.81
CA GLU A 110 -12.47 -21.97 11.64
C GLU A 110 -11.67 -21.26 10.53
N THR A 111 -10.70 -20.41 10.90
CA THR A 111 -9.96 -19.59 9.93
C THR A 111 -8.83 -20.32 9.24
N ARG A 112 -8.22 -21.33 9.87
CA ARG A 112 -7.08 -22.04 9.30
C ARG A 112 -7.54 -23.10 8.29
N PRO A 113 -7.14 -23.00 7.01
CA PRO A 113 -7.43 -24.04 6.04
C PRO A 113 -6.81 -25.39 6.42
N ALA A 114 -7.49 -26.49 6.09
CA ALA A 114 -6.95 -27.83 6.31
C ALA A 114 -5.65 -28.02 5.52
N GLY A 115 -4.59 -28.45 6.20
CA GLY A 115 -3.24 -28.59 5.61
C GLY A 115 -2.39 -27.32 5.68
N SER A 116 -2.91 -26.22 6.25
CA SER A 116 -2.07 -25.07 6.56
C SER A 116 -1.35 -25.24 7.89
N HIS A 117 -0.08 -24.86 7.90
CA HIS A 117 0.79 -25.00 9.06
C HIS A 117 1.45 -23.67 9.44
N PHE A 118 1.74 -23.55 10.74
CA PHE A 118 2.64 -22.52 11.23
C PHE A 118 4.07 -23.04 11.09
N GLU A 119 4.87 -22.35 10.28
CA GLU A 119 6.28 -22.64 10.09
C GLU A 119 7.11 -21.42 10.51
N ALA A 120 7.95 -21.58 11.53
CA ALA A 120 8.85 -20.50 11.95
C ALA A 120 9.89 -20.16 10.88
N VAL A 121 10.26 -21.16 10.07
CA VAL A 121 11.11 -21.03 8.88
C VAL A 121 10.47 -21.91 7.81
N ALA A 122 10.17 -21.33 6.66
CA ALA A 122 9.56 -22.05 5.54
C ALA A 122 10.44 -23.25 5.16
N ALA A 123 9.86 -24.45 5.16
CA ALA A 123 10.58 -25.68 4.81
C ALA A 123 11.10 -25.64 3.37
N ASP A 124 10.34 -25.03 2.47
CA ASP A 124 10.63 -24.91 1.04
C ASP A 124 11.00 -23.47 0.63
N LEU A 125 11.93 -22.83 1.35
CA LEU A 125 12.38 -21.48 1.01
C LEU A 125 13.14 -21.49 -0.33
N THR A 126 12.44 -21.10 -1.40
CA THR A 126 13.06 -20.88 -2.72
C THR A 126 13.68 -19.50 -2.82
N PHE A 127 14.74 -19.37 -3.64
CA PHE A 127 15.35 -18.06 -3.93
C PHE A 127 14.34 -17.07 -4.51
N ASP A 128 13.43 -17.54 -5.38
CA ASP A 128 12.38 -16.72 -5.98
C ASP A 128 11.39 -16.20 -4.93
N GLY A 129 10.93 -17.08 -4.03
CA GLY A 129 10.06 -16.69 -2.91
C GLY A 129 10.73 -15.67 -1.98
N ALA A 130 12.01 -15.87 -1.64
CA ALA A 130 12.77 -14.94 -0.82
C ALA A 130 12.93 -13.56 -1.50
N MET A 131 13.26 -13.53 -2.79
CA MET A 131 13.40 -12.28 -3.55
C MET A 131 12.05 -11.57 -3.73
N SER A 132 10.97 -12.30 -3.95
CA SER A 132 9.62 -11.75 -4.01
C SER A 132 9.19 -11.12 -2.68
N GLY A 133 9.45 -11.79 -1.55
CA GLY A 133 9.20 -11.27 -0.21
C GLY A 133 10.01 -10.01 0.10
N LEU A 134 11.31 -10.01 -0.20
CA LEU A 134 12.18 -8.83 -0.05
C LEU A 134 11.73 -7.67 -0.94
N SER A 135 11.28 -7.95 -2.16
CA SER A 135 10.76 -6.93 -3.08
C SER A 135 9.46 -6.33 -2.56
N THR A 136 8.56 -7.16 -2.02
CA THR A 136 7.30 -6.72 -1.40
C THR A 136 7.57 -5.86 -0.16
N PHE A 137 8.50 -6.28 0.70
CA PHE A 137 8.92 -5.49 1.86
C PHE A 137 9.54 -4.16 1.44
N THR A 138 10.43 -4.17 0.45
CA THR A 138 11.04 -2.95 -0.09
C THR A 138 9.97 -2.00 -0.61
N PHE A 139 9.02 -2.51 -1.41
CA PHE A 139 7.91 -1.75 -1.93
C PHE A 139 7.05 -1.16 -0.81
N ALA A 140 6.71 -1.96 0.20
CA ALA A 140 5.94 -1.51 1.36
C ALA A 140 6.59 -0.30 2.04
N PHE A 141 7.90 -0.33 2.28
CA PHE A 141 8.65 0.75 2.94
C PHE A 141 9.20 1.84 2.00
N THR A 142 8.81 1.82 0.72
CA THR A 142 9.26 2.82 -0.25
C THR A 142 8.41 4.08 -0.17
N SER A 143 8.99 5.15 0.37
CA SER A 143 8.39 6.50 0.39
C SER A 143 9.23 7.53 -0.39
N GLN A 144 10.44 7.16 -0.79
CA GLN A 144 11.49 8.09 -1.22
C GLN A 144 11.07 8.91 -2.46
N PHE A 145 10.22 8.35 -3.31
CA PHE A 145 9.75 9.02 -4.52
C PHE A 145 8.82 10.21 -4.25
N MET A 146 8.08 10.22 -3.12
CA MET A 146 7.19 11.33 -2.73
C MET A 146 7.80 12.28 -1.73
N LEU A 147 8.88 11.89 -1.02
CA LEU A 147 9.45 12.73 0.04
C LEU A 147 9.80 14.13 -0.46
N VAL A 148 10.29 14.28 -1.70
CA VAL A 148 10.63 15.59 -2.27
C VAL A 148 9.39 16.49 -2.45
N GLU A 149 8.26 15.91 -2.86
CA GLU A 149 7.00 16.65 -3.02
C GLU A 149 6.33 16.95 -1.67
N ILE A 150 6.51 16.07 -0.68
CA ILE A 150 6.10 16.37 0.69
C ILE A 150 6.93 17.55 1.22
N MET A 151 8.25 17.50 1.05
CA MET A 151 9.17 18.55 1.50
C MET A 151 8.90 19.92 0.87
N SER A 152 8.49 19.98 -0.40
CA SER A 152 8.16 21.24 -1.07
C SER A 152 6.90 21.90 -0.53
N GLU A 153 5.97 21.12 0.03
CA GLU A 153 4.69 21.58 0.59
C GLU A 153 4.74 21.76 2.12
N MET A 154 5.82 21.34 2.79
CA MET A 154 6.00 21.51 4.23
C MET A 154 6.26 22.97 4.61
N LYS A 155 5.58 23.45 5.66
CA LYS A 155 5.86 24.77 6.25
C LYS A 155 7.28 24.89 6.82
N ASP A 156 7.74 23.83 7.49
CA ASP A 156 9.10 23.70 7.99
C ASP A 156 9.65 22.31 7.66
N VAL A 157 10.59 22.27 6.72
CA VAL A 157 11.25 21.03 6.27
C VAL A 157 12.04 20.35 7.39
N ARG A 158 12.46 21.10 8.43
CA ARG A 158 13.21 20.55 9.57
C ARG A 158 12.37 19.62 10.44
N GLU A 159 11.04 19.68 10.33
CA GLU A 159 10.15 18.75 11.01
C GLU A 159 10.04 17.39 10.28
N LEU A 160 10.54 17.27 9.05
CA LEU A 160 10.43 16.04 8.25
C LEU A 160 10.97 14.81 8.98
N PRO A 161 12.17 14.82 9.60
CA PRO A 161 12.67 13.65 10.30
C PRO A 161 11.75 13.20 11.44
N LYS A 162 11.16 14.17 12.17
CA LYS A 162 10.20 13.88 13.25
C LYS A 162 8.91 13.28 12.70
N ALA A 163 8.34 13.86 11.65
CA ALA A 163 7.11 13.38 11.03
C ALA A 163 7.31 11.99 10.40
N TYR A 164 8.42 11.80 9.68
CA TYR A 164 8.71 10.57 8.96
C TYR A 164 9.19 9.45 9.89
N ALA A 165 10.33 9.64 10.56
CA ALA A 165 10.95 8.59 11.37
C ALA A 165 10.29 8.44 12.74
N GLY A 166 9.71 9.50 13.29
CA GLY A 166 9.07 9.47 14.61
C GLY A 166 7.61 9.04 14.62
N ILE A 167 6.88 9.20 13.51
CA ILE A 167 5.43 8.95 13.46
C ILE A 167 5.08 8.00 12.32
N SER A 168 5.37 8.37 11.07
CA SER A 168 4.94 7.61 9.89
C SER A 168 5.56 6.21 9.82
N ALA A 169 6.89 6.11 9.95
CA ALA A 169 7.59 4.83 9.83
C ALA A 169 7.23 3.86 10.97
N PRO A 170 7.14 4.27 12.26
CA PRO A 170 6.65 3.41 13.32
C PRO A 170 5.20 2.95 13.12
N PHE A 171 4.29 3.85 12.70
CA PHE A 171 2.90 3.48 12.40
C PHE A 171 2.85 2.41 11.31
N GLN A 172 3.58 2.61 10.23
CA GLN A 172 3.66 1.70 9.11
C GLN A 172 4.27 0.34 9.50
N LEU A 173 5.35 0.36 10.29
CA LEU A 173 5.98 -0.86 10.81
C LEU A 173 4.99 -1.67 11.67
N VAL A 174 4.29 -1.01 12.59
CA VAL A 174 3.29 -1.66 13.45
C VAL A 174 2.15 -2.22 12.61
N ALA A 175 1.63 -1.47 11.64
CA ALA A 175 0.58 -1.93 10.73
C ALA A 175 0.99 -3.20 9.97
N PHE A 176 2.17 -3.22 9.36
CA PHE A 176 2.65 -4.40 8.63
C PHE A 176 2.97 -5.58 9.55
N LEU A 177 3.55 -5.34 10.73
CA LEU A 177 3.79 -6.41 11.70
C LEU A 177 2.49 -7.00 12.22
N LEU A 178 1.48 -6.18 12.51
CA LEU A 178 0.17 -6.66 12.96
C LEU A 178 -0.49 -7.52 11.90
N VAL A 179 -0.59 -7.04 10.66
CA VAL A 179 -1.19 -7.81 9.56
C VAL A 179 -0.41 -9.10 9.30
N GLY A 180 0.91 -9.01 9.23
CA GLY A 180 1.78 -10.16 8.96
C GLY A 180 1.72 -11.22 10.06
N LEU A 181 1.91 -10.84 11.33
CA LEU A 181 1.94 -11.78 12.44
C LEU A 181 0.55 -12.34 12.76
N VAL A 182 -0.48 -11.49 12.83
CA VAL A 182 -1.83 -11.94 13.18
C VAL A 182 -2.44 -12.74 12.03
N GLY A 183 -2.32 -12.27 10.78
CA GLY A 183 -2.78 -13.01 9.61
C GLY A 183 -2.12 -14.39 9.53
N TYR A 184 -0.79 -14.44 9.68
CA TYR A 184 -0.04 -15.70 9.65
C TYR A 184 -0.38 -16.61 10.85
N TYR A 185 -0.65 -16.04 12.03
CA TYR A 185 -1.07 -16.82 13.19
C TYR A 185 -2.39 -17.56 12.93
N TYR A 186 -3.39 -16.88 12.36
CA TYR A 186 -4.69 -17.50 12.10
C TYR A 186 -4.65 -18.44 10.90
N MET A 187 -4.03 -18.04 9.80
CA MET A 187 -4.12 -18.76 8.53
C MET A 187 -2.87 -19.50 8.08
N GLY A 188 -1.77 -19.44 8.85
CA GLY A 188 -0.52 -20.10 8.53
C GLY A 188 0.08 -19.68 7.19
N ASP A 189 0.74 -20.61 6.53
CA ASP A 189 1.30 -20.51 5.18
C ASP A 189 0.29 -20.26 4.05
N SER A 190 -1.01 -20.34 4.33
CA SER A 190 -2.07 -20.11 3.33
C SER A 190 -2.47 -18.65 3.17
N VAL A 191 -1.88 -17.72 3.94
CA VAL A 191 -2.10 -16.27 3.76
C VAL A 191 -1.56 -15.83 2.41
N HIS A 192 -2.42 -15.21 1.60
CA HIS A 192 -2.02 -14.71 0.29
C HIS A 192 -2.76 -13.42 -0.08
N GLY A 193 -2.17 -12.65 -0.99
CA GLY A 193 -2.80 -11.43 -1.52
C GLY A 193 -3.02 -10.37 -0.45
N MET A 194 -4.17 -9.71 -0.50
CA MET A 194 -4.56 -8.70 0.49
C MET A 194 -5.20 -9.39 1.69
N ILE A 195 -5.02 -8.85 2.90
CA ILE A 195 -5.61 -9.44 4.10
C ILE A 195 -7.15 -9.53 4.04
N ALA A 196 -7.80 -8.68 3.24
CA ALA A 196 -9.24 -8.77 3.00
C ALA A 196 -9.65 -9.96 2.12
N ASP A 197 -8.75 -10.52 1.30
CA ASP A 197 -9.01 -11.73 0.48
C ASP A 197 -9.12 -12.99 1.35
N ASN A 198 -8.70 -12.90 2.61
CA ASN A 198 -8.51 -14.00 3.53
C ASN A 198 -9.67 -14.15 4.53
N ILE A 199 -10.70 -13.30 4.42
CA ILE A 199 -11.93 -13.39 5.20
C ILE A 199 -13.10 -13.77 4.30
N PRO A 200 -14.09 -14.55 4.80
CA PRO A 200 -15.20 -15.00 3.98
C PRO A 200 -16.15 -13.87 3.63
N PHE A 201 -16.94 -14.07 2.55
CA PHE A 201 -17.95 -13.11 2.12
C PHE A 201 -18.95 -12.80 3.25
N GLY A 202 -19.18 -11.51 3.48
CA GLY A 202 -20.07 -11.03 4.54
C GLY A 202 -19.97 -9.53 4.76
N LEU A 203 -20.55 -9.04 5.86
CA LEU A 203 -20.50 -7.63 6.22
C LEU A 203 -19.08 -7.16 6.57
N ALA A 204 -18.31 -8.00 7.27
CA ALA A 204 -16.90 -7.71 7.58
C ALA A 204 -16.08 -7.56 6.29
N PHE A 205 -16.26 -8.46 5.32
CA PHE A 205 -15.63 -8.38 4.01
C PHE A 205 -15.99 -7.09 3.25
N ARG A 206 -17.28 -6.75 3.16
CA ARG A 206 -17.72 -5.50 2.51
C ARG A 206 -17.17 -4.26 3.22
N GLY A 207 -17.14 -4.25 4.55
CA GLY A 207 -16.58 -3.16 5.35
C GLY A 207 -15.08 -2.98 5.12
N ALA A 208 -14.31 -4.07 5.18
CA ALA A 208 -12.88 -4.06 4.90
C ALA A 208 -12.58 -3.63 3.46
N ALA A 209 -13.35 -4.13 2.49
CA ALA A 209 -13.24 -3.74 1.08
C ALA A 209 -13.58 -2.26 0.86
N GLY A 210 -14.60 -1.74 1.55
CA GLY A 210 -14.94 -0.31 1.55
C GLY A 210 -13.81 0.56 2.10
N CYS A 211 -13.23 0.17 3.23
CA CYS A 211 -12.06 0.84 3.78
C CYS A 211 -10.87 0.79 2.82
N LEU A 212 -10.55 -0.37 2.26
CA LEU A 212 -9.47 -0.51 1.30
C LEU A 212 -9.71 0.37 0.05
N PHE A 213 -10.92 0.37 -0.48
CA PHE A 213 -11.30 1.19 -1.64
C PHE A 213 -11.10 2.69 -1.39
N VAL A 214 -11.50 3.20 -0.22
CA VAL A 214 -11.37 4.63 0.09
C VAL A 214 -9.93 5.03 0.45
N HIS A 215 -9.15 4.08 0.98
CA HIS A 215 -7.75 4.32 1.30
C HIS A 215 -6.85 4.46 0.06
N ILE A 216 -7.13 3.69 -1.00
CA ILE A 216 -6.35 3.66 -2.24
C ILE A 216 -6.68 4.87 -3.11
#